data_AF-A0A2V9YB60-F1
#
_entry.id   AF-A0A2V9YB60-F1
#
_cell.length_a   1.000
_cell.length_b   1.000
_cell.length_c   1.000
_cell.angle_alpha   90.00
_cell.angle_beta   90.00
_cell.angle_gamma   90.00
#
_symmetry.space_group_name_H-M   'P 1'
#
loop_
_entity.id
_entity.type
_entity.pdbx_description
1 polymer ?
#
loop_
_entity_poly.entity_id
_entity_poly.type
_entity_poly.pdbx_seq_one_letter_code
_entity_poly.pdbx_strand_id
1 'polypeptide(L)'
;MAEDQMTLGEFVKFLAALLTKNSTRMLFKDEARWHTLFYQLQEEDFEDKPEFMGRLIFDWGGPFPKCKDLSRYLQLLHVTGCVGVTNPSYKEMELNPGLEKLWYSQVEELPPAQRKFVEHAAALAEESFSLAK
;
A
#
# COMPACT_ATOMS: atom_id res chain seq x y z
N MET A 1 10.91 12.69 22.44
CA MET A 1 10.36 11.32 22.31
C MET A 1 10.18 11.13 20.82
N ALA A 2 11.04 10.37 20.15
CA ALA A 2 10.91 10.17 18.71
C ALA A 2 9.69 9.27 18.52
N GLU A 3 8.56 9.85 18.13
CA GLU A 3 7.38 9.10 17.72
C GLU A 3 7.79 8.24 16.53
N ASP A 4 7.64 6.93 16.67
CA ASP A 4 8.10 5.93 15.73
C ASP A 4 7.42 6.18 14.38
N GLN A 5 8.16 6.81 13.47
CA GLN A 5 7.59 7.44 12.30
C GLN A 5 7.51 6.39 11.19
N MET A 6 6.30 5.88 10.95
CA MET A 6 6.04 4.88 9.91
C MET A 6 6.69 5.30 8.58
N THR A 7 7.41 4.38 7.94
CA THR A 7 8.03 4.62 6.64
C THR A 7 7.09 4.24 5.49
N LEU A 8 7.37 4.75 4.28
CA LEU A 8 6.65 4.35 3.05
C LEU A 8 6.64 2.82 2.87
N GLY A 9 7.77 2.17 3.11
CA GLY A 9 7.90 0.72 2.95
C GLY A 9 7.06 -0.07 3.95
N GLU A 10 7.00 0.37 5.21
CA GLU A 10 6.14 -0.24 6.23
C GLU A 10 4.67 -0.04 5.90
N PHE A 11 4.29 1.19 5.53
CA PHE A 11 2.93 1.50 5.13
C PHE A 11 2.46 0.64 3.94
N VAL A 12 3.28 0.52 2.89
CA VAL A 12 2.97 -0.33 1.72
C VAL A 12 2.81 -1.81 2.12
N LYS A 13 3.63 -2.32 3.04
CA LYS A 13 3.50 -3.70 3.55
C LYS A 13 2.19 -3.91 4.31
N PHE A 14 1.88 -3.00 5.23
CA PHE A 14 0.67 -3.08 6.05
C PHE A 14 -0.60 -2.93 5.21
N LEU A 15 -0.59 -1.99 4.26
CA LEU A 15 -1.67 -1.81 3.30
C LEU A 15 -1.87 -3.08 2.45
N ALA A 16 -0.79 -3.67 1.92
CA ALA A 16 -0.88 -4.90 1.16
C ALA A 16 -1.42 -6.09 1.98
N ALA A 17 -1.05 -6.18 3.27
CA ALA A 17 -1.58 -7.19 4.18
C ALA A 17 -3.09 -7.02 4.41
N LEU A 18 -3.56 -5.80 4.65
CA LEU A 18 -5.00 -5.51 4.78
C LEU A 18 -5.77 -5.82 3.50
N LEU A 19 -5.26 -5.40 2.34
CA LEU A 19 -5.91 -5.65 1.06
C LEU A 19 -6.02 -7.15 0.75
N THR A 20 -4.96 -7.91 1.05
CA THR A 20 -4.99 -9.38 0.90
C THR A 20 -6.03 -9.99 1.82
N LYS A 21 -6.06 -9.60 3.10
CA LYS A 21 -7.05 -10.08 4.07
C LYS A 21 -8.48 -9.78 3.63
N ASN A 22 -8.71 -8.61 3.04
CA ASN A 22 -10.03 -8.17 2.56
C ASN A 22 -10.37 -8.74 1.17
N SER A 23 -9.54 -9.65 0.64
CA SER A 23 -9.71 -10.26 -0.68
C SER A 23 -9.70 -9.25 -1.84
N THR A 24 -9.07 -8.10 -1.65
CA THR A 24 -8.91 -7.05 -2.66
C THR A 24 -7.77 -7.42 -3.59
N ARG A 25 -8.08 -7.52 -4.89
CA ARG A 25 -7.09 -7.87 -5.91
C ARG A 25 -6.11 -6.72 -6.13
N MET A 26 -4.84 -7.00 -5.89
CA MET A 26 -3.75 -6.06 -6.12
C MET A 26 -3.09 -6.38 -7.47
N LEU A 27 -3.51 -5.71 -8.55
CA LEU A 27 -2.91 -5.94 -9.88
C LEU A 27 -1.53 -5.27 -9.95
N PHE A 28 -0.45 -6.06 -10.02
CA PHE A 28 0.92 -5.53 -10.12
C PHE A 28 1.13 -4.70 -11.40
N LYS A 29 0.49 -5.10 -12.50
CA LYS A 29 0.58 -4.38 -13.79
C LYS A 29 -0.18 -3.06 -13.78
N ASP A 30 -1.03 -2.83 -12.79
CA ASP A 30 -1.83 -1.61 -12.66
C ASP A 30 -1.25 -0.72 -11.55
N GLU A 31 0.01 -0.31 -11.71
CA GLU A 31 0.66 0.65 -10.81
C GLU A 31 -0.16 1.97 -10.71
N ALA A 32 -0.96 2.29 -11.74
CA ALA A 32 -1.75 3.52 -11.77
C ALA A 32 -2.65 3.67 -10.54
N ARG A 33 -3.33 2.61 -10.11
CA ARG A 33 -4.22 2.68 -8.94
C ARG A 33 -3.45 2.95 -7.66
N TRP A 34 -2.29 2.33 -7.50
CA TRP A 34 -1.42 2.60 -6.36
C TRP A 34 -0.97 4.05 -6.34
N HIS A 35 -0.53 4.59 -7.47
CA HIS A 35 -0.11 5.98 -7.50
C HIS A 35 -1.26 6.96 -7.29
N THR A 36 -2.43 6.70 -7.87
CA THR A 36 -3.62 7.52 -7.66
C THR A 36 -4.05 7.48 -6.20
N LEU A 37 -4.07 6.31 -5.57
CA LEU A 37 -4.39 6.16 -4.14
C LEU A 37 -3.43 6.98 -3.27
N PHE A 38 -2.12 6.83 -3.47
CA PHE A 38 -1.14 7.55 -2.66
C PHE A 38 -1.15 9.06 -2.93
N TYR A 39 -1.49 9.48 -4.15
CA TYR A 39 -1.70 10.88 -4.46
C TYR A 39 -2.93 11.44 -3.73
N GLN A 40 -4.06 10.72 -3.74
CA GLN A 40 -5.26 11.10 -2.98
C GLN A 40 -4.97 11.20 -1.48
N LEU A 41 -4.32 10.18 -0.90
CA LEU A 41 -3.91 10.18 0.49
C LEU A 41 -2.93 11.31 0.83
N GLN A 42 -2.11 11.77 -0.11
CA GLN A 42 -1.24 12.92 0.08
C GLN A 42 -2.04 14.23 0.15
N GLU A 43 -3.06 14.39 -0.69
CA GLU A 43 -3.89 15.60 -0.76
C GLU A 43 -4.95 15.71 0.35
N GLU A 44 -5.41 14.58 0.91
CA GLU A 44 -6.45 14.56 1.94
C GLU A 44 -6.02 15.23 3.25
N ASP A 45 -6.87 16.04 3.88
CA ASP A 45 -6.57 16.51 5.25
C ASP A 45 -7.02 15.44 6.27
N PHE A 46 -6.06 14.66 6.79
CA PHE A 46 -6.32 13.56 7.72
C PHE A 46 -5.46 13.72 8.98
N GLU A 47 -6.10 13.68 10.14
CA GLU A 47 -5.44 13.77 11.45
C GLU A 47 -4.48 12.60 11.67
N ASP A 48 -3.26 12.89 12.11
CA ASP A 48 -2.18 11.90 12.27
C ASP A 48 -1.67 11.25 10.96
N LYS A 49 -1.83 11.93 9.82
CA LYS A 49 -1.21 11.50 8.56
C LYS A 49 0.32 11.31 8.76
N PRO A 50 0.90 10.16 8.36
CA PRO A 50 2.33 9.94 8.45
C PRO A 50 3.14 10.97 7.68
N GLU A 51 4.20 11.50 8.30
CA GLU A 51 5.04 12.54 7.68
C GLU A 51 5.68 12.16 6.35
N PHE A 52 5.87 10.86 6.07
CA PHE A 52 6.41 10.44 4.78
C PHE A 52 5.48 10.82 3.62
N MET A 53 4.17 10.93 3.85
CA MET A 53 3.21 11.31 2.81
C MET A 53 3.51 12.70 2.27
N GLY A 54 3.90 13.64 3.13
CA GLY A 54 4.31 15.00 2.71
C GLY A 54 5.64 15.03 1.95
N ARG A 55 6.41 13.94 1.97
CA ARG A 55 7.71 13.81 1.28
C ARG A 55 7.60 13.11 -0.08
N LEU A 56 6.46 12.52 -0.41
CA LEU A 56 6.26 11.88 -1.71
C LEU A 56 6.20 12.94 -2.81
N ILE A 57 6.94 12.71 -3.89
CA ILE A 57 6.93 13.59 -5.05
C ILE A 57 6.21 12.87 -6.18
N PHE A 58 5.17 13.50 -6.71
CA PHE A 58 4.40 13.00 -7.84
C PHE A 58 4.65 13.82 -9.10
N ASP A 59 5.09 13.13 -10.15
CA ASP A 59 5.30 13.71 -11.48
C ASP A 59 4.07 13.47 -12.37
N TRP A 60 3.58 14.53 -13.03
CA TRP A 60 2.43 14.50 -13.95
C TRP A 60 2.84 14.33 -15.42
N GLY A 61 3.82 13.47 -15.68
CA GLY A 61 4.35 13.23 -17.03
C GLY A 61 3.51 12.29 -17.92
N GLY A 62 2.30 11.90 -17.49
CA GLY A 62 1.49 10.88 -18.14
C GLY A 62 0.02 10.90 -17.68
N PRO A 63 -0.76 9.85 -17.96
CA PRO A 63 -2.21 9.82 -17.70
C PRO A 63 -2.60 9.79 -16.21
N PHE A 64 -1.64 9.62 -15.31
CA PHE A 64 -1.84 9.61 -13.85
C PHE A 64 -0.55 10.11 -13.15
N PRO A 65 -0.66 10.65 -11.92
CA PRO A 65 0.51 11.09 -11.15
C PRO A 65 1.40 9.88 -10.85
N LYS A 66 2.73 10.01 -10.98
CA LYS A 66 3.67 8.92 -10.70
C LYS A 66 4.68 9.30 -9.63
N CYS A 67 4.91 8.40 -8.68
CA CYS A 67 5.92 8.57 -7.63
C CYS A 67 7.01 7.49 -7.78
N LYS A 68 8.25 7.89 -8.08
CA LYS A 68 9.36 6.95 -8.32
C LYS A 68 9.67 6.07 -7.12
N ASP A 69 9.60 6.62 -5.91
CA ASP A 69 9.85 5.86 -4.69
C ASP A 69 8.76 4.81 -4.47
N LEU A 70 7.49 5.15 -4.72
CA LEU A 70 6.39 4.19 -4.65
C LEU A 70 6.60 3.03 -5.64
N SER A 71 6.93 3.31 -6.91
CA SER A 71 7.20 2.25 -7.89
C SER A 71 8.31 1.31 -7.43
N ARG A 72 9.39 1.85 -6.84
CA ARG A 72 10.48 1.04 -6.30
C ARG A 72 9.99 0.12 -5.17
N TYR A 73 9.17 0.62 -4.26
CA TYR A 73 8.62 -0.19 -3.17
C TYR A 73 7.61 -1.23 -3.65
N LEU A 74 6.76 -0.92 -4.63
CA LEU A 74 5.84 -1.89 -5.23
C LEU A 74 6.60 -3.04 -5.91
N GLN A 75 7.68 -2.71 -6.64
CA GLN A 75 8.56 -3.73 -7.23
C GLN A 75 9.23 -4.59 -6.17
N LEU A 76 9.76 -3.99 -5.09
CA LEU A 76 10.34 -4.73 -3.97
C LEU A 76 9.30 -5.60 -3.26
N LEU A 77 8.09 -5.09 -3.04
CA LEU A 77 6.98 -5.83 -2.44
C LEU A 77 6.62 -7.05 -3.28
N HIS A 78 6.50 -6.88 -4.59
CA HIS A 78 6.25 -8.00 -5.49
C HIS A 78 7.40 -9.04 -5.45
N VAL A 79 8.65 -8.59 -5.42
CA VAL A 79 9.82 -9.49 -5.38
C VAL A 79 9.97 -10.20 -4.05
N THR A 80 9.57 -9.60 -2.91
CA THR A 80 9.83 -10.13 -1.56
C THR A 80 8.59 -10.73 -0.88
N GLY A 81 7.42 -10.12 -1.09
CA GLY A 81 6.14 -10.52 -0.52
C GLY A 81 5.46 -11.67 -1.26
N CYS A 82 5.76 -11.85 -2.55
CA CYS A 82 5.18 -12.92 -3.37
C CYS A 82 6.12 -14.13 -3.54
N VAL A 83 7.29 -14.16 -2.88
CA VAL A 83 8.23 -15.30 -2.94
C VAL A 83 7.57 -16.53 -2.33
N GLY A 84 7.43 -17.59 -3.15
CA GLY A 84 6.83 -18.86 -2.75
C GLY A 84 5.34 -19.00 -3.09
N VAL A 85 4.69 -17.98 -3.66
CA VAL A 85 3.37 -18.12 -4.27
C VAL A 85 3.53 -18.53 -5.73
N THR A 86 2.77 -19.55 -6.15
CA THR A 86 2.76 -19.95 -7.58
C THR A 86 1.95 -18.90 -8.34
N ASN A 87 2.62 -17.84 -8.80
CA ASN A 87 2.02 -16.78 -9.61
C ASN A 87 2.46 -16.92 -11.08
N PRO A 88 1.86 -17.85 -11.85
CA PRO A 88 2.27 -18.12 -13.23
C PRO A 88 1.99 -16.94 -14.19
N SER A 89 1.24 -15.93 -13.74
CA SER A 89 0.79 -14.84 -14.60
C SER A 89 1.50 -13.50 -14.36
N TYR A 90 2.17 -13.31 -13.21
CA TYR A 90 2.74 -12.01 -12.78
C TYR A 90 1.74 -10.84 -12.90
N LYS A 91 0.42 -11.14 -12.83
CA LYS A 91 -0.63 -10.13 -12.99
C LYS A 91 -1.05 -9.53 -11.66
N GLU A 92 -1.07 -10.34 -10.61
CA GLU A 92 -1.54 -9.99 -9.28
C GLU A 92 -0.40 -10.11 -8.27
N MET A 93 -0.35 -9.22 -7.28
CA MET A 93 0.47 -9.40 -6.08
C MET A 93 -0.34 -10.24 -5.11
N GLU A 94 0.07 -11.49 -4.91
CA GLU A 94 -0.46 -12.35 -3.87
C GLU A 94 0.60 -12.49 -2.79
N LEU A 95 0.28 -12.11 -1.56
CA LEU A 95 1.20 -12.28 -0.44
C LEU A 95 1.27 -13.75 -0.04
N ASN A 96 2.46 -14.20 0.35
CA ASN A 96 2.61 -15.49 1.00
C ASN A 96 1.73 -15.52 2.28
N PRO A 97 0.90 -16.55 2.52
CA PRO A 97 0.00 -16.61 3.67
C PRO A 97 0.70 -16.43 5.03
N GLY A 98 1.96 -16.91 5.15
CA GLY A 98 2.76 -16.71 6.36
C GLY A 98 3.17 -15.25 6.57
N LEU A 99 3.47 -14.53 5.49
CA LEU A 99 3.80 -13.09 5.52
C LEU A 99 2.56 -12.25 5.75
N GLU A 100 1.45 -12.58 5.10
CA GLU A 100 0.16 -11.92 5.33
C GLU A 100 -0.20 -11.95 6.81
N LYS A 101 -0.18 -13.14 7.43
CA LYS A 101 -0.51 -13.31 8.85
C LYS A 101 0.44 -12.53 9.76
N LEU A 102 1.73 -12.55 9.47
CA LEU A 102 2.75 -11.82 10.24
C LEU A 102 2.54 -10.31 10.14
N TRP A 103 2.42 -9.77 8.93
CA TRP A 103 2.26 -8.33 8.73
C TRP A 103 0.91 -7.84 9.25
N TYR A 104 -0.14 -8.63 9.10
CA TYR A 104 -1.43 -8.31 9.67
C TYR A 104 -1.37 -8.23 11.22
N SER A 105 -0.68 -9.17 11.89
CA SER A 105 -0.48 -9.06 13.34
C SER A 105 0.30 -7.80 13.76
N GLN A 106 1.22 -7.33 12.92
CA GLN A 106 1.95 -6.08 13.17
C GLN A 106 1.05 -4.85 13.02
N VAL A 107 0.07 -4.88 12.11
CA VAL A 107 -0.96 -3.83 12.01
C VAL A 107 -1.76 -3.74 13.32
N GLU A 108 -2.09 -4.88 13.93
CA GLU A 108 -2.80 -4.94 15.21
C GLU A 108 -1.98 -4.45 16.41
N GLU A 109 -0.68 -4.24 16.25
CA GLU A 109 0.23 -3.69 17.25
C GLU A 109 0.54 -2.19 17.01
N LEU A 110 0.15 -1.63 15.87
CA LEU A 110 0.39 -0.22 15.56
C LEU A 110 -0.29 0.72 16.56
N PRO A 111 0.32 1.89 16.85
CA PRO A 111 -0.35 2.96 17.57
C PRO A 111 -1.72 3.29 16.95
N PRO A 112 -2.75 3.63 17.76
CA PRO A 112 -4.11 3.83 17.25
C PRO A 112 -4.22 4.82 16.09
N ALA A 113 -3.46 5.90 16.13
CA ALA A 113 -3.38 6.92 15.09
C ALA A 113 -2.91 6.34 13.74
N GLN A 114 -1.77 5.65 13.74
CA GLN A 114 -1.20 5.02 12.55
C GLN A 114 -2.10 3.91 11.99
N ARG A 115 -2.69 3.11 12.88
CA ARG A 115 -3.62 2.05 12.47
C ARG A 115 -4.84 2.60 11.75
N LYS A 116 -5.47 3.64 12.29
CA LYS A 116 -6.61 4.31 11.65
C LYS A 116 -6.26 4.82 10.26
N PHE A 117 -5.07 5.39 10.09
CA PHE A 117 -4.63 5.88 8.78
C PHE A 117 -4.44 4.73 7.77
N VAL A 118 -3.83 3.62 8.19
CA VAL A 118 -3.65 2.43 7.34
C VAL A 118 -4.99 1.79 6.97
N GLU A 119 -5.92 1.68 7.92
CA GLU A 119 -7.28 1.17 7.70
C GLU A 119 -8.08 2.06 6.75
N HIS A 120 -7.98 3.39 6.90
CA HIS A 120 -8.58 4.37 5.99
C HIS A 120 -8.05 4.20 4.55
N ALA A 121 -6.73 4.09 4.40
CA ALA A 121 -6.11 3.83 3.11
C ALA A 121 -6.56 2.50 2.49
N ALA A 122 -6.76 1.45 3.30
CA ALA A 122 -7.27 0.17 2.82
C ALA A 122 -8.71 0.27 2.32
N ALA A 123 -9.57 1.03 3.00
CA ALA A 123 -10.95 1.28 2.56
C ALA A 123 -11.00 2.03 1.21
N LEU A 124 -10.18 3.09 1.05
CA LEU A 124 -10.07 3.80 -0.22
C LEU A 124 -9.53 2.92 -1.37
N ALA A 125 -8.56 2.07 -1.04
CA ALA A 125 -8.01 1.11 -1.99
C ALA A 125 -9.05 0.07 -2.40
N GLU A 126 -9.88 -0.43 -1.49
CA GLU A 126 -11.01 -1.32 -1.81
C GLU A 126 -11.97 -0.71 -2.82
N GLU A 127 -12.40 0.53 -2.62
CA GLU A 127 -13.30 1.24 -3.53
C GLU A 127 -12.66 1.42 -4.92
N SER A 128 -11.41 1.89 -4.95
CA SER A 128 -10.72 2.18 -6.21
C SER A 128 -10.26 0.93 -6.96
N PHE A 129 -9.97 -0.17 -6.26
CA PHE A 129 -9.45 -1.40 -6.88
C PHE A 129 -10.58 -2.36 -7.28
N SER A 130 -11.75 -2.29 -6.65
CA SER A 130 -12.90 -3.17 -6.95
C SER A 130 -13.67 -2.80 -8.23
N LEU A 131 -13.57 -1.56 -8.70
CA LEU A 131 -14.32 -1.04 -9.87
C LEU A 131 -13.91 -1.60 -11.24
N ALA A 132 -12.97 -2.53 -11.32
CA ALA A 132 -12.60 -3.20 -12.56
C ALA A 132 -13.14 -4.64 -12.60
N LYS A 133 -14.41 -4.79 -12.97
CA LYS A 133 -14.93 -6.04 -13.57
C LYS A 133 -14.78 -6.00 -15.08
#